data_AF-A0A522E0I2-F1
#
_entry.id   AF-A0A522E0I2-F1
#
_cell.length_a   1.000
_cell.length_b   1.000
_cell.length_c   1.000
_cell.angle_alpha   90.00
_cell.angle_beta   90.00
_cell.angle_gamma   90.00
#
_symmetry.space_group_name_H-M   'P 1'
#
loop_
_entity.id
_entity.type
_entity.pdbx_description
1 polymer ?
#
loop_
_entity_poly.entity_id
_entity_poly.type
_entity_poly.pdbx_seq_one_letter_code
_entity_poly.pdbx_strand_id
1 'polypeptide(L)' 'MKTLCEIVVSDIMPTLRALITGDLMKTYGFNQVEVSERLGITQPAVSQYRRGFRSAQASP' A
#
# COMPACT_ATOMS: atom_id res chain seq x y z
N MET A 1 -0.58 10.17 24.98
CA MET A 1 -1.00 8.81 24.57
C MET A 1 -1.69 8.96 23.22
N LYS A 2 -1.26 8.24 22.18
CA LYS A 2 -1.98 8.26 20.90
C LYS A 2 -3.32 7.57 21.11
N THR A 3 -4.38 8.15 20.57
CA THR A 3 -5.70 7.53 20.60
C THR A 3 -5.73 6.31 19.68
N LEU A 4 -6.64 5.36 19.91
CA LEU A 4 -6.77 4.17 19.05
C LEU A 4 -6.94 4.55 17.57
N CYS A 5 -7.74 5.59 17.27
CA CYS A 5 -7.94 6.07 15.91
C CYS A 5 -6.65 6.59 15.26
N GLU A 6 -5.79 7.31 16.00
CA GLU A 6 -4.49 7.76 15.48
C GLU A 6 -3.57 6.59 15.13
N ILE A 7 -3.53 5.55 15.97
CA ILE A 7 -2.70 4.37 15.70
C ILE A 7 -3.17 3.66 14.43
N VAL A 8 -4.49 3.44 14.29
CA VAL A 8 -5.05 2.79 13.11
C VAL A 8 -4.74 3.59 11.84
N VAL A 9 -4.92 4.92 11.87
CA VAL A 9 -4.73 5.76 10.69
C VAL A 9 -3.26 5.93 10.33
N SER A 10 -2.36 6.03 11.31
CA SER A 10 -0.92 6.20 11.04
C SER A 10 -0.21 4.90 10.66
N ASP A 11 -0.58 3.76 11.24
CA ASP A 11 0.23 2.55 11.13
C ASP A 11 -0.47 1.45 10.31
N ILE A 12 -1.77 1.24 10.55
CA ILE A 12 -2.51 0.13 9.94
C ILE A 12 -2.96 0.50 8.51
N MET A 13 -3.54 1.69 8.34
CA MET A 13 -4.10 2.13 7.07
C MET A 13 -3.05 2.22 5.93
N PRO A 14 -1.82 2.72 6.14
CA PRO A 14 -0.80 2.72 5.09
C PRO A 14 -0.32 1.30 4.76
N THR A 15 -0.18 0.45 5.77
CA THR A 15 0.25 -0.95 5.61
C THR A 15 -0.76 -1.74 4.79
N LEU A 16 -2.05 -1.60 5.10
CA LEU A 16 -3.13 -2.26 4.34
C LEU A 16 -3.11 -1.87 2.87
N ARG A 17 -2.96 -0.57 2.56
CA ARG A 17 -2.88 -0.09 1.17
C ARG A 17 -1.67 -0.63 0.42
N ALA A 18 -0.53 -0.77 1.10
CA ALA A 18 0.68 -1.38 0.56
C ALA A 18 0.51 -2.87 0.26
N LEU A 19 -0.18 -3.62 1.14
CA LEU A 19 -0.49 -5.03 0.93
C LEU A 19 -1.40 -5.24 -0.28
N ILE A 20 -2.50 -4.50 -0.37
CA ILE A 20 -3.45 -4.61 -1.49
C ILE A 20 -2.77 -4.26 -2.82
N THR A 21 -1.97 -3.17 -2.84
CA THR A 21 -1.18 -2.78 -4.02
C THR A 21 -0.20 -3.89 -4.42
N GLY A 22 0.50 -4.48 -3.44
CA GLY A 22 1.44 -5.56 -3.67
C GLY A 22 0.77 -6.81 -4.25
N ASP A 23 -0.39 -7.18 -3.73
CA ASP A 23 -1.17 -8.33 -4.20
C ASP A 23 -1.71 -8.12 -5.63
N LEU A 24 -2.26 -6.93 -5.92
CA LEU A 24 -2.71 -6.58 -7.27
C LEU A 24 -1.58 -6.64 -8.32
N MET A 25 -0.36 -6.23 -7.94
CA MET A 25 0.77 -6.27 -8.86
C MET A 25 1.40 -7.67 -8.98
N LYS A 26 1.50 -8.42 -7.89
CA LYS A 26 2.16 -9.75 -7.87
C LYS A 26 1.26 -10.88 -8.32
N THR A 27 0.03 -10.91 -7.82
CA THR A 27 -0.91 -12.02 -8.04
C THR A 27 -1.66 -11.83 -9.36
N TYR A 28 -2.02 -10.57 -9.69
CA TYR A 28 -2.80 -10.26 -10.89
C TYR A 28 -1.97 -9.62 -12.02
N GLY A 29 -0.68 -9.32 -11.78
CA GLY A 29 0.22 -8.81 -12.81
C GLY A 29 -0.04 -7.37 -13.26
N PHE A 30 -0.86 -6.61 -12.52
CA PHE A 30 -1.21 -5.25 -12.92
C PHE A 30 -0.03 -4.28 -12.80
N ASN A 31 0.04 -3.33 -13.74
CA ASN A 31 0.98 -2.24 -13.69
C ASN A 31 0.49 -1.11 -12.75
N GLN A 32 1.37 -0.14 -12.43
CA GLN A 32 1.04 0.92 -11.47
C GLN A 32 -0.17 1.79 -11.90
N VAL A 33 -0.39 1.95 -13.20
CA VAL A 33 -1.51 2.73 -13.75
C VAL A 33 -2.82 1.97 -13.55
N GLU A 34 -2.85 0.70 -13.94
CA GLU A 34 -4.03 -0.17 -13.77
C GLU A 34 -4.44 -0.31 -12.29
N VAL A 35 -3.45 -0.43 -11.40
CA VAL A 35 -3.71 -0.45 -9.95
C VAL A 35 -4.27 0.88 -9.46
N SER A 36 -3.75 2.01 -9.98
CA SER A 36 -4.23 3.34 -9.59
C SER A 36 -5.68 3.58 -10.03
N GLU A 37 -6.05 3.12 -11.22
CA GLU A 37 -7.42 3.20 -11.75
C GLU A 37 -8.38 2.33 -10.94
N ARG A 38 -7.99 1.08 -10.61
CA ARG A 38 -8.82 0.15 -9.83
C ARG A 38 -9.03 0.61 -8.39
N LEU A 39 -8.00 1.19 -7.76
CA LEU A 39 -8.07 1.68 -6.39
C LEU A 39 -8.63 3.10 -6.28
N GLY A 40 -8.85 3.80 -7.41
CA GLY A 40 -9.32 5.18 -7.41
C GLY A 40 -8.34 6.16 -6.77
N ILE A 41 -7.03 5.89 -6.87
CA ILE A 41 -5.96 6.71 -6.30
C ILE A 41 -4.99 7.17 -7.39
N THR A 42 -4.06 8.05 -7.05
CA THR A 42 -3.07 8.54 -8.00
C THR A 42 -1.95 7.51 -8.21
N GLN A 43 -1.39 7.46 -9.43
CA GLN A 43 -0.24 6.60 -9.74
C GLN A 43 0.99 6.85 -8.83
N PRO A 44 1.30 8.10 -8.42
CA PRO A 44 2.32 8.36 -7.39
C PRO A 44 2.01 7.73 -6.02
N ALA A 45 0.74 7.67 -5.60
CA ALA A 45 0.35 7.01 -4.35
C ALA A 45 0.64 5.50 -4.42
N VAL A 46 0.34 4.86 -5.55
CA VAL A 46 0.70 3.45 -5.82
C VAL A 46 2.22 3.25 -5.75
N SER A 47 3.00 4.16 -6.35
CA SER A 47 4.47 4.12 -6.29
C SER A 47 5.00 4.21 -4.86
N GLN A 48 4.41 5.07 -4.02
CA GLN A 48 4.74 5.19 -2.60
C GLN A 48 4.40 3.91 -1.81
N TYR A 49 3.20 3.37 -2.00
CA TYR A 49 2.76 2.13 -1.32
C TYR A 49 3.61 0.93 -1.71
N ARG A 50 4.02 0.86 -2.98
CA ARG A 50 4.96 -0.16 -3.45
C ARG A 50 6.33 -0.07 -2.78
N ARG A 51 6.84 1.14 -2.49
CA ARG A 51 8.08 1.33 -1.74
C ARG A 51 7.95 0.82 -0.30
N GLY A 52 6.85 1.16 0.38
CA GLY A 52 6.56 0.68 1.74
C GLY A 52 6.40 -0.85 1.83
N PHE A 53 5.77 -1.47 0.82
CA PHE A 53 5.61 -2.93 0.74
C PHE A 53 6.95 -3.68 0.64
N ARG A 54 7.96 -3.10 -0.03
CA ARG A 54 9.32 -3.68 -0.08
C ARG A 54 10.00 -3.63 1.28
N SER A 55 9.83 -2.53 2.02
CA SER A 55 10.38 -2.39 3.38
C SER A 55 9.77 -3.39 4.36
N ALA A 56 8.47 -3.69 4.23
CA ALA A 56 7.77 -4.65 5.09
C ALA A 56 8.12 -6.13 4.80
N GLN A 57 8.60 -6.45 3.59
CA GLN A 57 9.10 -7.79 3.24
C GLN A 57 10.60 -7.99 3.46
N ALA A 58 11.33 -6.90 3.73
CA ALA A 58 12.78 -6.92 3.94
C ALA A 58 13.18 -7.03 5.42
N SER A 59 12.28 -7.54 6.28
CA SER A 59 12.64 -7.99 7.61
C SER A 59 13.04 -9.49 7.54
N PRO A 60 14.27 -9.85 7.93
CA PRO A 60 14.70 -11.24 8.08
C PRO A 60 13.95 -11.97 9.20
#